data_AF-A0A8H7CX45-F1
#
_entry.id   AF-A0A8H7CX45-F1
#
_cell.length_a   1.000
_cell.length_b   1.000
_cell.length_c   1.000
_cell.angle_alpha   90.00
_cell.angle_beta   90.00
_cell.angle_gamma   90.00
#
_symmetry.space_group_name_H-M   'P 1'
#
loop_
_entity.id
_entity.type
_entity.pdbx_description
1 polymer ?
#
loop_
_entity_poly.entity_id
_entity_poly.type
_entity_poly.pdbx_seq_one_letter_code
_entity_poly.pdbx_strand_id
1 'polypeptide(L)'
;MAPARKYALTKEQTAMYRNETLQNFRTIAKIMSTYASYTLSAKDLAPVEVKEYLSEIGEFAEITYSTLSTGFIFDNLATLMEPGFPLEGYHSVRDSKLLSAFTGKTADLPGYLVYRPHTKQLVLAFSGTATVMQAVHDLRALHHRHPSRRGNVHSGFWKLYKGIKSLALEAIRNGLAEHSEQDVTELVITGHSMGAAVSQLLLMDILRDESLLRDRETRSWSSTGANFWTLDAPKYGEASISEYSVKAYNDGKLTLIIFLCAIFLQRQVDCIPGVPSLPPLAFGYRHYARSPFYFLHGRLYHIPVESREYALFHVTLDPEDEKIAPEHPRGGHNYYNGRDMEKFARRTIWVLEAMKKGGDWKERYRAKVAKHAVSRRLVILPFP
;
A
#
# COMPACT_ATOMS: atom_id res chain seq x y z
N MET A 1 -8.25 29.41 11.20
CA MET A 1 -8.39 28.40 10.13
C MET A 1 -9.82 28.43 9.63
N ALA A 2 -10.03 28.45 8.31
CA ALA A 2 -11.37 28.26 7.75
C ALA A 2 -11.88 26.84 8.10
N PRO A 3 -13.16 26.67 8.46
CA PRO A 3 -13.71 25.35 8.74
C PRO A 3 -13.59 24.45 7.51
N ALA A 4 -13.23 23.19 7.72
CA ALA A 4 -13.17 22.19 6.66
C ALA A 4 -14.53 22.12 5.93
N ARG A 5 -14.50 22.27 4.60
CA ARG A 5 -15.69 22.13 3.75
C ARG A 5 -16.27 20.73 3.93
N LYS A 6 -17.53 20.64 4.39
CA LYS A 6 -18.24 19.37 4.47
C LYS A 6 -18.82 19.05 3.11
N TYR A 7 -18.33 17.98 2.48
CA TYR A 7 -18.93 17.46 1.25
C TYR A 7 -20.26 16.77 1.59
N ALA A 8 -21.32 17.15 0.90
CA ALA A 8 -22.56 16.36 0.91
C ALA A 8 -22.26 15.04 0.20
N LEU A 9 -22.49 13.92 0.88
CA LEU A 9 -22.25 12.59 0.31
C LEU A 9 -23.30 12.28 -0.75
N THR A 10 -22.87 11.71 -1.87
CA THR A 10 -23.81 11.07 -2.80
C THR A 10 -24.46 9.84 -2.16
N LYS A 11 -25.51 9.31 -2.78
CA LYS A 11 -26.16 8.07 -2.32
C LYS A 11 -25.18 6.90 -2.38
N GLU A 12 -24.38 6.84 -3.43
CA GLU A 12 -23.36 5.82 -3.68
C GLU A 12 -22.27 5.88 -2.60
N GLN A 13 -21.78 7.07 -2.29
CA GLN A 13 -20.79 7.29 -1.21
C GLN A 13 -21.36 6.93 0.16
N THR A 14 -22.60 7.33 0.45
CA THR A 14 -23.27 6.97 1.70
C THR A 14 -23.39 5.46 1.84
N ALA A 15 -23.78 4.76 0.77
CA ALA A 15 -23.85 3.31 0.76
C ALA A 15 -22.47 2.66 0.90
N MET A 16 -21.43 3.21 0.27
CA MET A 16 -20.04 2.77 0.41
C MET A 16 -19.61 2.83 1.88
N TYR A 17 -19.72 3.99 2.52
CA TYR A 17 -19.34 4.18 3.93
C TYR A 17 -20.15 3.32 4.91
N ARG A 18 -21.43 3.06 4.61
CA ARG A 18 -22.27 2.18 5.43
C ARG A 18 -21.82 0.72 5.38
N ASN A 19 -21.14 0.32 4.32
CA ASN A 19 -20.68 -1.06 4.10
C ASN A 19 -19.20 -1.26 4.49
N GLU A 20 -18.57 -0.27 5.12
CA GLU A 20 -17.24 -0.43 5.69
C GLU A 20 -17.28 -1.43 6.84
N THR A 21 -16.34 -2.36 6.82
CA THR A 21 -16.17 -3.38 7.86
C THR A 21 -14.75 -3.40 8.39
N LEU A 22 -13.79 -2.89 7.63
CA LEU A 22 -12.40 -2.81 8.03
C LEU A 22 -12.13 -1.48 8.77
N GLN A 23 -11.10 -1.51 9.60
CA GLN A 23 -10.67 -0.34 10.36
C GLN A 23 -10.04 0.68 9.40
N ASN A 24 -10.59 1.90 9.34
CA ASN A 24 -10.10 2.98 8.47
C ASN A 24 -9.19 4.00 9.20
N PHE A 25 -8.86 3.74 10.47
CA PHE A 25 -7.92 4.53 11.32
C PHE A 25 -8.25 6.01 11.53
N ARG A 26 -9.47 6.42 11.19
CA ARG A 26 -9.95 7.79 11.31
C ARG A 26 -9.81 8.38 12.71
N THR A 27 -10.15 7.62 13.75
CA THR A 27 -10.05 8.08 15.15
C THR A 27 -8.60 8.21 15.61
N ILE A 28 -7.73 7.26 15.23
CA ILE A 28 -6.31 7.29 15.61
C ILE A 28 -5.66 8.56 15.05
N ALA A 29 -5.95 8.89 13.79
CA ALA A 29 -5.38 10.08 13.20
C ALA A 29 -5.77 11.38 13.91
N LYS A 30 -7.01 11.50 14.37
CA LYS A 30 -7.45 12.68 15.15
C LYS A 30 -6.61 12.91 16.40
N ILE A 31 -6.14 11.82 17.02
CA ILE A 31 -5.42 11.87 18.30
C ILE A 31 -3.91 12.00 18.06
N MET A 32 -3.38 11.30 17.05
CA MET A 32 -1.94 11.08 16.91
C MET A 32 -1.29 11.88 15.77
N SER A 33 -2.07 12.38 14.81
CA SER A 33 -1.54 13.07 13.64
C SER A 33 -1.36 14.57 13.90
N THR A 34 -0.26 15.13 13.41
CA THR A 34 0.03 16.56 13.47
C THR A 34 0.07 17.17 12.08
N TYR A 35 -0.44 18.40 11.96
CA TYR A 35 -0.30 19.21 10.76
C TYR A 35 1.11 19.78 10.64
N ALA A 36 1.67 19.66 9.44
CA ALA A 36 2.82 20.44 9.03
C ALA A 36 2.45 21.92 8.99
N SER A 37 3.39 22.79 9.33
CA SER A 37 3.27 24.23 9.10
C SER A 37 3.26 24.58 7.61
N TYR A 38 3.87 23.72 6.78
CA TYR A 38 3.90 23.87 5.32
C TYR A 38 2.53 23.60 4.70
N THR A 39 2.10 24.48 3.80
CA THR A 39 0.89 24.30 3.00
C THR A 39 1.29 23.88 1.58
N LEU A 40 0.86 22.69 1.17
CA LEU A 40 1.05 22.17 -0.18
C LEU A 40 0.19 22.96 -1.18
N SER A 41 0.64 23.06 -2.42
CA SER A 41 -0.01 23.81 -3.49
C SER A 41 0.31 23.22 -4.86
N ALA A 42 -0.12 23.87 -5.94
CA ALA A 42 0.15 23.42 -7.31
C ALA A 42 1.65 23.21 -7.62
N LYS A 43 2.54 23.99 -6.99
CA LYS A 43 4.00 23.86 -7.17
C LYS A 43 4.55 22.53 -6.61
N ASP A 44 3.82 21.93 -5.68
CA ASP A 44 4.20 20.69 -5.02
C ASP A 44 3.58 19.48 -5.73
N LEU A 45 2.78 19.66 -6.79
CA LEU A 45 2.18 18.54 -7.52
C LEU A 45 3.26 17.62 -8.09
N ALA A 46 3.07 16.33 -7.85
CA ALA A 46 3.88 15.29 -8.47
C ALA A 46 3.50 15.12 -9.95
N PRO A 47 4.45 14.70 -10.80
CA PRO A 47 4.15 14.30 -12.18
C PRO A 47 3.06 13.21 -12.22
N VAL A 48 2.22 13.23 -13.25
CA VAL A 48 1.10 12.29 -13.40
C VAL A 48 1.60 10.85 -13.51
N GLU A 49 2.74 10.67 -14.15
CA GLU A 49 3.40 9.38 -14.37
C GLU A 49 3.79 8.72 -13.04
N VAL A 50 4.20 9.51 -12.04
CA VAL A 50 4.51 9.01 -10.70
C VAL A 50 3.26 8.50 -10.01
N LYS A 51 2.14 9.24 -10.12
CA LYS A 51 0.84 8.83 -9.58
C LYS A 51 0.34 7.56 -10.27
N GLU A 52 0.44 7.48 -11.58
CA GLU A 52 0.01 6.31 -12.35
C GLU A 52 0.83 5.09 -11.94
N TYR A 53 2.15 5.19 -11.95
CA TYR A 53 3.03 4.12 -11.51
C TYR A 53 2.72 3.67 -10.07
N LEU A 54 2.50 4.60 -9.13
CA LEU A 54 2.09 4.28 -7.75
C LEU A 54 0.77 3.51 -7.69
N SER A 55 -0.18 3.92 -8.54
CA SER A 55 -1.47 3.25 -8.70
C SER A 55 -1.26 1.81 -9.19
N GLU A 56 -0.42 1.62 -10.19
CA GLU A 56 -0.10 0.30 -10.76
C GLU A 56 0.48 -0.65 -9.71
N ILE A 57 1.51 -0.21 -8.99
CA ILE A 57 2.18 -1.05 -7.97
C ILE A 57 1.28 -1.30 -6.77
N GLY A 58 0.37 -0.37 -6.46
CA GLY A 58 -0.62 -0.53 -5.42
C GLY A 58 -1.58 -1.69 -5.65
N GLU A 59 -1.91 -2.02 -6.90
CA GLU A 59 -2.75 -3.17 -7.23
C GLU A 59 -2.20 -4.49 -6.68
N PHE A 60 -0.87 -4.66 -6.71
CA PHE A 60 -0.21 -5.85 -6.17
C PHE A 60 -0.24 -5.87 -4.63
N ALA A 61 -0.09 -4.72 -3.99
CA ALA A 61 -0.27 -4.63 -2.53
C ALA A 61 -1.73 -4.98 -2.14
N GLU A 62 -2.72 -4.55 -2.92
CA GLU A 62 -4.14 -4.80 -2.65
C GLU A 62 -4.50 -6.29 -2.76
N ILE A 63 -3.98 -7.02 -3.76
CA ILE A 63 -4.25 -8.45 -3.95
C ILE A 63 -3.93 -9.28 -2.70
N THR A 64 -2.93 -8.88 -1.92
CA THR A 64 -2.54 -9.57 -0.67
C THR A 64 -3.62 -9.54 0.42
N TYR A 65 -4.68 -8.73 0.29
CA TYR A 65 -5.83 -8.67 1.20
C TYR A 65 -6.98 -9.58 0.76
N SER A 66 -6.83 -10.27 -0.37
CA SER A 66 -7.85 -11.21 -0.85
C SER A 66 -8.04 -12.37 0.12
N THR A 67 -9.28 -12.83 0.24
CA THR A 67 -9.61 -14.10 0.90
C THR A 67 -9.43 -15.32 0.00
N LEU A 68 -9.19 -15.10 -1.29
CA LEU A 68 -8.84 -16.15 -2.25
C LEU A 68 -7.34 -16.45 -2.16
N SER A 69 -6.94 -17.68 -2.43
CA SER A 69 -5.50 -17.98 -2.53
C SER A 69 -4.88 -17.21 -3.68
N THR A 70 -3.64 -16.76 -3.51
CA THR A 70 -2.90 -16.04 -4.55
C THR A 70 -2.84 -16.86 -5.84
N GLY A 71 -2.58 -18.17 -5.77
CA GLY A 71 -2.61 -19.06 -6.94
C GLY A 71 -3.93 -18.98 -7.70
N PHE A 72 -5.07 -19.11 -7.01
CA PHE A 72 -6.39 -19.01 -7.65
C PHE A 72 -6.60 -17.66 -8.35
N ILE A 73 -6.14 -16.56 -7.75
CA ILE A 73 -6.26 -15.23 -8.35
C ILE A 73 -5.51 -15.17 -9.67
N PHE A 74 -4.24 -15.59 -9.67
CA PHE A 74 -3.39 -15.54 -10.87
C PHE A 74 -3.85 -16.52 -11.96
N ASP A 75 -4.36 -17.70 -11.58
CA ASP A 75 -4.94 -18.67 -12.51
C ASP A 75 -6.27 -18.19 -13.14
N ASN A 76 -6.94 -17.20 -12.53
CA ASN A 76 -8.25 -16.72 -12.96
C ASN A 76 -8.28 -15.20 -13.25
N LEU A 77 -7.13 -14.56 -13.48
CA LEU A 77 -7.04 -13.11 -13.69
C LEU A 77 -8.02 -12.59 -14.74
N ALA A 78 -8.07 -13.23 -15.91
CA ALA A 78 -8.94 -12.82 -17.00
C ALA A 78 -10.42 -12.70 -16.56
N THR A 79 -10.93 -13.70 -15.84
CA THR A 79 -12.30 -13.66 -15.31
C THR A 79 -12.44 -12.67 -14.15
N LEU A 80 -11.48 -12.65 -13.22
CA LEU A 80 -11.56 -11.78 -12.04
C LEU A 80 -11.46 -10.28 -12.39
N MET A 81 -10.90 -9.94 -13.55
CA MET A 81 -10.80 -8.58 -14.09
C MET A 81 -12.01 -8.14 -14.92
N GLU A 82 -12.96 -9.02 -15.19
CA GLU A 82 -14.20 -8.66 -15.91
C GLU A 82 -15.01 -7.59 -15.15
N PRO A 83 -15.82 -6.78 -15.85
CA PRO A 83 -16.74 -5.85 -15.19
C PRO A 83 -17.61 -6.55 -14.15
N GLY A 84 -17.70 -5.94 -12.96
CA GLY A 84 -18.43 -6.49 -11.82
C GLY A 84 -17.69 -7.55 -10.98
N PHE A 85 -16.51 -8.04 -11.38
CA PHE A 85 -15.68 -8.97 -10.59
C PHE A 85 -14.74 -8.25 -9.61
N PRO A 86 -14.04 -8.97 -8.70
CA PRO A 86 -13.24 -8.34 -7.67
C PRO A 86 -12.11 -7.44 -8.20
N LEU A 87 -11.44 -7.83 -9.29
CA LEU A 87 -10.30 -7.11 -9.88
C LEU A 87 -10.71 -6.20 -11.05
N GLU A 88 -11.98 -5.79 -11.09
CA GLU A 88 -12.47 -4.78 -12.03
C GLU A 88 -11.63 -3.49 -11.90
N GLY A 89 -10.96 -3.10 -12.98
CA GLY A 89 -10.10 -1.91 -13.04
C GLY A 89 -8.64 -2.12 -12.62
N TYR A 90 -8.22 -3.36 -12.33
CA TYR A 90 -6.83 -3.70 -11.98
C TYR A 90 -6.07 -4.00 -13.27
N HIS A 91 -5.50 -2.98 -13.90
CA HIS A 91 -4.92 -3.13 -15.23
C HIS A 91 -3.48 -3.64 -15.22
N SER A 92 -2.74 -3.32 -14.15
CA SER A 92 -1.29 -3.53 -14.07
C SER A 92 -0.90 -4.96 -13.72
N VAL A 93 -1.84 -5.71 -13.12
CA VAL A 93 -1.70 -7.14 -12.81
C VAL A 93 -1.94 -8.05 -14.02
N ARG A 94 -2.43 -7.51 -15.14
CA ARG A 94 -2.64 -8.26 -16.38
C ARG A 94 -1.33 -8.91 -16.84
N ASP A 95 -1.43 -10.13 -17.34
CA ASP A 95 -0.31 -10.93 -17.88
C ASP A 95 0.85 -11.18 -16.89
N SER A 96 0.65 -10.86 -15.61
CA SER A 96 1.62 -11.13 -14.56
C SER A 96 1.66 -12.62 -14.24
N LYS A 97 2.85 -13.17 -14.07
CA LYS A 97 3.08 -14.57 -13.75
C LYS A 97 3.39 -14.71 -12.27
N LEU A 98 2.58 -15.48 -11.54
CA LEU A 98 2.89 -15.85 -10.17
C LEU A 98 4.06 -16.83 -10.15
N LEU A 99 5.15 -16.44 -9.47
CA LEU A 99 6.33 -17.30 -9.30
C LEU A 99 6.28 -18.02 -7.97
N SER A 100 5.89 -17.30 -6.92
CA SER A 100 5.82 -17.86 -5.58
C SER A 100 4.73 -17.17 -4.76
N ALA A 101 4.02 -17.95 -3.96
CA ALA A 101 3.16 -17.46 -2.90
C ALA A 101 3.55 -18.17 -1.60
N PHE A 102 3.66 -17.41 -0.52
CA PHE A 102 4.16 -17.92 0.74
C PHE A 102 3.53 -17.20 1.93
N THR A 103 3.70 -17.79 3.11
CA THR A 103 3.12 -17.31 4.36
C THR A 103 4.18 -17.33 5.44
N GLY A 104 4.43 -16.18 6.05
CA GLY A 104 5.40 -16.04 7.14
C GLY A 104 4.95 -16.78 8.40
N LYS A 105 5.92 -17.24 9.20
CA LYS A 105 5.66 -17.99 10.45
C LYS A 105 5.07 -17.14 11.59
N THR A 106 5.10 -15.81 11.44
CA THR A 106 4.58 -14.87 12.43
C THR A 106 3.29 -14.26 11.88
N ALA A 107 2.17 -14.47 12.59
CA ALA A 107 0.85 -13.94 12.25
C ALA A 107 0.36 -14.31 10.84
N ASP A 108 0.85 -15.43 10.31
CA ASP A 108 0.53 -15.96 8.98
C ASP A 108 0.59 -14.88 7.89
N LEU A 109 1.61 -14.02 7.95
CA LEU A 109 1.75 -12.88 7.03
C LEU A 109 1.88 -13.37 5.58
N PRO A 110 0.88 -13.10 4.71
CA PRO A 110 0.97 -13.49 3.31
C PRO A 110 1.97 -12.61 2.55
N GLY A 111 2.72 -13.25 1.65
CA GLY A 111 3.55 -12.57 0.66
C GLY A 111 3.56 -13.37 -0.65
N TYR A 112 3.85 -12.69 -1.75
CA TYR A 112 4.00 -13.35 -3.04
C TYR A 112 4.94 -12.59 -3.96
N LEU A 113 5.53 -13.30 -4.92
CA LEU A 113 6.39 -12.77 -5.96
C LEU A 113 5.76 -13.05 -7.32
N VAL A 114 5.66 -12.00 -8.15
CA VAL A 114 5.22 -12.11 -9.54
C VAL A 114 6.24 -11.51 -10.49
N TYR A 115 6.29 -12.03 -11.71
CA TYR A 115 6.99 -11.41 -12.83
C TYR A 115 5.98 -10.71 -13.74
N ARG A 116 6.26 -9.45 -14.09
CA ARG A 116 5.52 -8.66 -15.09
C ARG A 116 6.34 -8.66 -16.38
N PRO A 117 6.00 -9.47 -17.40
CA PRO A 117 6.81 -9.55 -18.62
C PRO A 117 6.87 -8.24 -19.40
N HIS A 118 5.77 -7.48 -19.44
CA HIS A 118 5.68 -6.24 -20.21
C HIS A 118 6.64 -5.16 -19.69
N THR A 119 6.71 -4.99 -18.37
CA THR A 119 7.58 -4.00 -17.72
C THR A 119 8.90 -4.61 -17.25
N LYS A 120 9.11 -5.91 -17.48
CA LYS A 120 10.32 -6.63 -17.07
C LYS A 120 10.61 -6.46 -15.56
N GLN A 121 9.56 -6.58 -14.75
CA GLN A 121 9.61 -6.35 -13.30
C GLN A 121 9.38 -7.63 -12.51
N LEU A 122 10.15 -7.85 -11.45
CA LEU A 122 9.77 -8.72 -10.34
C LEU A 122 9.08 -7.88 -9.26
N VAL A 123 7.84 -8.20 -8.92
CA VAL A 123 7.08 -7.51 -7.88
C VAL A 123 6.85 -8.44 -6.71
N LEU A 124 7.46 -8.11 -5.58
CA LEU A 124 7.28 -8.77 -4.29
C LEU A 124 6.27 -7.97 -3.45
N ALA A 125 5.11 -8.56 -3.16
CA ALA A 125 4.06 -7.91 -2.39
C ALA A 125 3.86 -8.58 -1.02
N PHE A 126 3.64 -7.78 0.01
CA PHE A 126 3.31 -8.22 1.37
C PHE A 126 1.97 -7.67 1.84
N SER A 127 1.19 -8.52 2.53
CA SER A 127 -0.05 -8.09 3.16
C SER A 127 0.18 -7.23 4.40
N GLY A 128 -0.85 -6.48 4.77
CA GLY A 128 -0.98 -5.96 6.13
C GLY A 128 -1.73 -6.93 7.03
N THR A 129 -1.98 -6.52 8.28
CA THR A 129 -2.87 -7.28 9.16
C THR A 129 -4.31 -6.91 8.83
N ALA A 130 -5.24 -7.87 8.74
CA ALA A 130 -6.66 -7.55 8.66
C ALA A 130 -7.20 -6.92 9.97
N THR A 131 -6.55 -7.20 11.11
CA THR A 131 -6.88 -6.68 12.43
C THR A 131 -5.73 -5.84 13.00
N VAL A 132 -5.35 -4.78 12.30
CA VAL A 132 -4.34 -3.81 12.76
C VAL A 132 -4.64 -3.28 14.18
N MET A 133 -5.86 -3.34 14.71
CA MET A 133 -6.13 -3.01 16.12
C MET A 133 -5.46 -3.97 17.11
N GLN A 134 -5.38 -5.27 16.82
CA GLN A 134 -4.57 -6.20 17.63
C GLN A 134 -3.09 -5.87 17.47
N ALA A 135 -2.64 -5.54 16.25
CA ALA A 135 -1.29 -5.06 16.03
C ALA A 135 -1.03 -3.78 16.84
N VAL A 136 -1.93 -2.78 16.86
CA VAL A 136 -1.79 -1.51 17.61
C VAL A 136 -1.83 -1.71 19.13
N HIS A 137 -2.61 -2.66 19.63
CA HIS A 137 -2.59 -3.00 21.06
C HIS A 137 -1.37 -3.86 21.45
N ASP A 138 -0.82 -4.66 20.53
CA ASP A 138 0.44 -5.39 20.67
C ASP A 138 1.69 -4.56 20.28
N LEU A 139 1.50 -3.40 19.62
CA LEU A 139 2.47 -2.33 19.35
C LEU A 139 2.73 -1.61 20.69
N ARG A 140 3.10 -2.37 21.73
CA ARG A 140 4.04 -1.85 22.70
C ARG A 140 5.19 -1.34 21.85
N ALA A 141 5.39 -0.02 21.82
CA ALA A 141 6.37 0.69 21.01
C ALA A 141 7.81 0.39 21.44
N LEU A 142 8.07 -0.88 21.77
CA LEU A 142 9.33 -1.41 22.23
C LEU A 142 10.28 -1.43 21.06
N HIS A 143 11.37 -0.73 21.27
CA HIS A 143 12.53 -0.76 20.43
C HIS A 143 13.19 -2.13 20.45
N HIS A 144 13.60 -2.59 19.27
CA HIS A 144 14.49 -3.71 19.09
C HIS A 144 15.76 -3.23 18.40
N ARG A 145 16.93 -3.51 18.99
CA ARG A 145 18.21 -3.14 18.39
C ARG A 145 18.36 -3.84 17.03
N HIS A 146 18.47 -3.06 15.96
CA HIS A 146 18.65 -3.62 14.63
C HIS A 146 20.02 -4.32 14.53
N PRO A 147 20.16 -5.44 13.78
CA PRO A 147 21.43 -6.16 13.67
C PRO A 147 22.61 -5.31 13.16
N SER A 148 22.35 -4.24 12.41
CA SER A 148 23.40 -3.28 12.01
C SER A 148 24.01 -2.51 13.18
N ARG A 149 23.41 -2.58 14.38
CA ARG A 149 23.74 -1.80 15.59
C ARG A 149 23.62 -0.28 15.44
N ARG A 150 23.16 0.22 14.29
CA ARG A 150 23.00 1.65 13.96
C ARG A 150 21.64 2.23 14.35
N GLY A 151 20.98 1.66 15.35
CA GLY A 151 19.72 2.16 15.92
C GLY A 151 18.74 1.04 16.26
N ASN A 152 17.51 1.44 16.58
CA ASN A 152 16.41 0.52 16.89
C ASN A 152 15.29 0.52 15.83
N VAL A 153 14.63 -0.63 15.67
CA VAL A 153 13.40 -0.83 14.90
C VAL A 153 12.24 -1.21 15.80
N HIS A 154 11.01 -1.11 15.31
CA HIS A 154 9.83 -1.58 16.03
C HIS A 154 9.89 -3.11 16.21
N SER A 155 9.83 -3.59 17.45
CA SER A 155 9.94 -5.02 17.78
C SER A 155 8.88 -5.91 17.10
N GLY A 156 7.64 -5.44 17.03
CA GLY A 156 6.54 -6.09 16.31
C GLY A 156 6.83 -6.30 14.81
N PHE A 157 7.10 -5.22 14.07
CA PHE A 157 7.48 -5.31 12.65
C PHE A 157 8.73 -6.15 12.43
N TRP A 158 9.72 -6.06 13.33
CA TRP A 158 10.90 -6.92 13.27
C TRP A 158 10.58 -8.40 13.43
N LYS A 159 9.67 -8.77 14.35
CA LYS A 159 9.23 -10.17 14.55
C LYS A 159 8.50 -10.71 13.32
N LEU A 160 7.65 -9.90 12.69
CA LEU A 160 6.97 -10.23 11.45
C LEU A 160 7.96 -10.43 10.31
N TYR A 161 8.86 -9.46 10.12
CA TYR A 161 9.92 -9.52 9.13
C TYR A 161 10.78 -10.78 9.27
N LYS A 162 11.27 -11.09 10.47
CA LYS A 162 12.04 -12.33 10.71
C LYS A 162 11.26 -13.60 10.36
N GLY A 163 9.94 -13.61 10.56
CA GLY A 163 9.09 -14.74 10.27
C GLY A 163 8.91 -15.02 8.77
N ILE A 164 9.17 -14.03 7.91
CA ILE A 164 8.97 -14.11 6.45
C ILE A 164 10.25 -13.92 5.63
N LYS A 165 11.31 -13.37 6.24
CA LYS A 165 12.57 -12.98 5.59
C LYS A 165 13.15 -14.06 4.67
N SER A 166 13.32 -15.29 5.17
CA SER A 166 13.98 -16.35 4.40
C SER A 166 13.19 -16.72 3.16
N LEU A 167 11.86 -16.84 3.28
CA LEU A 167 10.95 -17.15 2.18
C LEU A 167 10.98 -16.04 1.11
N ALA A 168 10.97 -14.78 1.53
CA ALA A 168 11.03 -13.64 0.61
C ALA A 168 12.37 -13.57 -0.15
N LEU A 169 13.50 -13.74 0.54
CA LEU A 169 14.81 -13.73 -0.10
C LEU A 169 15.01 -14.92 -1.04
N GLU A 170 14.52 -16.10 -0.65
CA GLU A 170 14.53 -17.30 -1.50
C GLU A 170 13.65 -17.09 -2.75
N ALA A 171 12.44 -16.56 -2.59
CA ALA A 171 11.57 -16.23 -3.72
C ALA A 171 12.25 -15.26 -4.70
N ILE A 172 12.89 -14.19 -4.21
CA ILE A 172 13.63 -13.24 -5.05
C ILE A 172 14.75 -13.96 -5.82
N ARG A 173 15.58 -14.76 -5.13
CA ARG A 173 16.69 -15.50 -5.77
C ARG A 173 16.18 -16.46 -6.84
N ASN A 174 15.13 -17.22 -6.54
CA ASN A 174 14.52 -18.14 -7.49
C ASN A 174 13.92 -17.39 -8.69
N GLY A 175 13.23 -16.27 -8.46
CA GLY A 175 12.66 -15.44 -9.53
C GLY A 175 13.71 -14.82 -10.44
N LEU A 176 14.85 -14.37 -9.88
CA LEU A 176 16.00 -13.87 -10.65
C LEU A 176 16.77 -14.98 -11.38
N ALA A 177 16.71 -16.21 -10.89
CA ALA A 177 17.32 -17.36 -11.57
C ALA A 177 16.43 -17.91 -12.69
N GLU A 178 15.10 -17.94 -12.48
CA GLU A 178 14.11 -18.44 -13.45
C GLU A 178 13.93 -17.48 -14.63
N HIS A 179 13.88 -16.17 -14.36
CA HIS A 179 13.90 -15.14 -15.39
C HIS A 179 15.29 -14.58 -15.42
N SER A 180 16.04 -14.93 -16.49
CA SER A 180 17.42 -14.49 -16.68
C SER A 180 17.59 -13.04 -16.24
N GLU A 181 18.70 -12.69 -15.59
CA GLU A 181 18.90 -11.32 -15.10
C GLU A 181 18.80 -10.23 -16.21
N GLN A 182 18.88 -10.64 -17.48
CA GLN A 182 18.69 -9.79 -18.66
C GLN A 182 17.21 -9.46 -18.95
N ASP A 183 16.29 -10.29 -18.45
CA ASP A 183 14.85 -10.12 -18.58
C ASP A 183 14.26 -9.34 -17.40
N VAL A 184 14.85 -9.43 -16.20
CA VAL A 184 14.40 -8.66 -15.04
C VAL A 184 15.17 -7.35 -14.96
N THR A 185 14.49 -6.30 -15.38
CA THR A 185 15.00 -4.93 -15.29
C THR A 185 14.72 -4.31 -13.93
N GLU A 186 13.75 -4.76 -13.15
CA GLU A 186 13.42 -4.04 -11.91
C GLU A 186 12.87 -4.98 -10.84
N LEU A 187 13.35 -4.83 -9.61
CA LEU A 187 12.78 -5.46 -8.42
C LEU A 187 11.96 -4.43 -7.65
N VAL A 188 10.66 -4.62 -7.66
CA VAL A 188 9.68 -3.83 -6.92
C VAL A 188 9.34 -4.57 -5.63
N ILE A 189 9.46 -3.91 -4.49
CA ILE A 189 8.96 -4.43 -3.21
C ILE A 189 7.84 -3.50 -2.75
N THR A 190 6.66 -4.08 -2.53
CA THR A 190 5.46 -3.33 -2.19
C THR A 190 4.69 -3.95 -1.03
N GLY A 191 3.95 -3.10 -0.33
CA GLY A 191 3.04 -3.51 0.72
C GLY A 191 2.21 -2.33 1.18
N HIS A 192 1.07 -2.66 1.80
CA HIS A 192 0.16 -1.70 2.40
C HIS A 192 0.15 -1.89 3.92
N SER A 193 0.08 -0.78 4.68
CA SER A 193 -0.01 -0.81 6.14
C SER A 193 1.21 -1.50 6.79
N MET A 194 0.99 -2.52 7.62
CA MET A 194 2.06 -3.37 8.16
C MET A 194 2.95 -4.01 7.07
N GLY A 195 2.40 -4.35 5.90
CA GLY A 195 3.17 -4.92 4.80
C GLY A 195 4.22 -3.96 4.27
N ALA A 196 3.94 -2.65 4.33
CA ALA A 196 4.91 -1.62 3.97
C ALA A 196 6.11 -1.58 4.94
N ALA A 197 5.87 -1.69 6.25
CA ALA A 197 6.95 -1.75 7.24
C ALA A 197 7.85 -2.98 7.04
N VAL A 198 7.25 -4.15 6.76
CA VAL A 198 7.99 -5.39 6.46
C VAL A 198 8.81 -5.25 5.18
N SER A 199 8.24 -4.63 4.14
CA SER A 199 8.93 -4.34 2.89
C SER A 199 10.20 -3.53 3.12
N GLN A 200 10.14 -2.51 3.99
CA GLN A 200 11.28 -1.62 4.28
C GLN A 200 12.39 -2.34 5.04
N LEU A 201 12.02 -3.20 6.00
CA LEU A 201 12.98 -4.03 6.71
C LEU A 201 13.68 -5.01 5.75
N LEU A 202 12.95 -5.61 4.82
CA LEU A 202 13.52 -6.48 3.79
C LEU A 202 14.50 -5.74 2.90
N LEU A 203 14.11 -4.56 2.42
CA LEU A 203 14.96 -3.72 1.59
C LEU A 203 16.30 -3.44 2.27
N MET A 204 16.31 -3.09 3.56
CA MET A 204 17.57 -2.85 4.28
C MET A 204 18.52 -4.05 4.27
N ASP A 205 18.00 -5.28 4.29
CA ASP A 205 18.83 -6.47 4.20
C ASP A 205 19.25 -6.78 2.76
N ILE A 206 18.42 -6.50 1.75
CA ILE A 206 18.80 -6.59 0.33
C ILE A 206 19.95 -5.62 0.03
N LEU A 207 19.88 -4.38 0.52
CA LEU A 207 20.94 -3.38 0.36
C LEU A 207 22.29 -3.80 0.97
N ARG A 208 22.28 -4.80 1.86
CA ARG A 208 23.49 -5.34 2.52
C ARG A 208 23.99 -6.62 1.87
N ASP A 209 23.12 -7.36 1.19
CA ASP A 209 23.47 -8.60 0.54
C ASP A 209 23.99 -8.30 -0.87
N GLU A 210 25.30 -8.05 -0.97
CA GLU A 210 25.93 -7.79 -2.25
C GLU A 210 25.78 -8.96 -3.24
N SER A 211 25.48 -10.19 -2.80
CA SER A 211 25.24 -11.31 -3.72
C SER A 211 23.92 -11.19 -4.50
N LEU A 212 22.94 -10.48 -3.95
CA LEU A 212 21.73 -10.10 -4.68
C LEU A 212 21.98 -8.94 -5.66
N LEU A 213 23.19 -8.36 -5.63
CA LEU A 213 23.57 -7.13 -6.33
C LEU A 213 24.87 -7.24 -7.16
N ARG A 214 25.60 -8.37 -7.19
CA ARG A 214 26.95 -8.54 -7.79
C ARG A 214 26.94 -9.42 -9.05
N ASP A 215 27.97 -9.26 -9.89
CA ASP A 215 28.25 -9.92 -11.19
C ASP A 215 27.59 -9.33 -12.46
N ARG A 216 27.71 -8.00 -12.63
CA ARG A 216 27.30 -7.29 -13.86
C ARG A 216 28.44 -6.38 -14.34
N GLU A 217 28.87 -6.45 -15.61
CA GLU A 217 29.75 -5.43 -16.20
C GLU A 217 29.08 -4.06 -16.07
N THR A 218 29.74 -3.13 -15.37
CA THR A 218 29.22 -1.83 -14.97
C THR A 218 29.02 -0.89 -16.15
N ARG A 219 27.95 -1.10 -16.93
CA ARG A 219 27.13 0.01 -17.45
C ARG A 219 26.19 0.43 -16.34
N SER A 220 26.52 1.53 -15.67
CA SER A 220 25.54 2.30 -14.91
C SER A 220 24.59 2.96 -15.90
N TRP A 221 23.50 2.27 -16.20
CA TRP A 221 22.27 2.87 -16.69
C TRP A 221 21.21 2.63 -15.62
N SER A 222 20.88 3.71 -14.91
CA SER A 222 19.70 3.83 -14.08
C SER A 222 18.45 3.87 -14.97
N SER A 223 17.91 2.70 -15.31
CA SER A 223 16.48 2.55 -15.61
C SER A 223 15.92 1.25 -15.02
N THR A 224 16.65 0.71 -14.06
CA THR A 224 16.43 -0.56 -13.38
C THR A 224 16.61 -0.34 -11.89
N GLY A 225 16.00 0.74 -11.41
CA GLY A 225 15.93 1.06 -9.99
C GLY A 225 15.18 -0.07 -9.30
N ALA A 226 15.74 -0.62 -8.23
CA ALA A 226 14.90 -1.30 -7.26
C ALA A 226 13.96 -0.22 -6.68
N ASN A 227 12.81 -0.04 -7.33
CA ASN A 227 11.87 0.99 -6.91
C ASN A 227 11.06 0.41 -5.77
N PHE A 228 11.13 1.10 -4.64
CA PHE A 228 10.60 0.63 -3.39
C PHE A 228 9.37 1.44 -3.03
N TRP A 229 8.22 0.78 -2.96
CA TRP A 229 6.95 1.48 -2.82
C TRP A 229 6.23 0.99 -1.60
N THR A 230 5.90 1.93 -0.72
CA THR A 230 5.20 1.60 0.51
C THR A 230 4.00 2.49 0.68
N LEU A 231 2.83 1.86 0.68
CA LEU A 231 1.55 2.51 0.84
C LEU A 231 1.17 2.49 2.32
N ASP A 232 0.89 3.68 2.88
CA ASP A 232 0.51 3.87 4.29
C ASP A 232 1.42 3.18 5.32
N ALA A 233 2.74 3.36 5.17
CA ALA A 233 3.71 2.79 6.11
C ALA A 233 3.62 3.47 7.49
N PRO A 234 3.50 2.72 8.60
CA PRO A 234 3.76 3.26 9.93
C PRO A 234 5.23 3.71 10.05
N LYS A 235 5.60 4.47 11.09
CA LYS A 235 6.99 4.68 11.50
C LYS A 235 7.52 3.38 12.12
N TYR A 236 8.82 3.07 11.99
CA TYR A 236 9.30 1.73 12.37
C TYR A 236 10.77 1.67 12.78
N GLY A 237 11.48 2.80 12.81
CA GLY A 237 12.82 2.84 13.40
C GLY A 237 13.27 4.24 13.78
N GLU A 238 14.41 4.29 14.46
CA GLU A 238 15.05 5.53 14.90
C GLU A 238 15.78 6.27 13.76
N ALA A 239 16.07 7.55 13.98
CA ALA A 239 16.75 8.44 13.01
C ALA A 239 18.05 7.84 12.45
N SER A 240 18.84 7.17 13.28
CA SER A 240 20.14 6.59 12.92
C SER A 240 20.04 5.44 11.91
N ILE A 241 18.93 4.67 11.91
CA ILE A 241 18.71 3.65 10.88
C ILE A 241 18.20 4.30 9.59
N SER A 242 17.34 5.32 9.70
CA SER A 242 16.91 6.10 8.53
C SER A 242 18.10 6.70 7.80
N GLU A 243 19.02 7.36 8.51
CA GLU A 243 20.25 7.91 7.94
C GLU A 243 21.16 6.83 7.34
N TYR A 244 21.26 5.65 7.97
CA TYR A 244 22.02 4.54 7.41
C TYR A 244 21.48 4.07 6.07
N SER A 245 20.16 3.94 5.93
CA SER A 245 19.52 3.57 4.67
C SER A 245 19.78 4.60 3.57
N VAL A 246 19.79 5.90 3.92
CA VAL A 246 20.09 7.00 3.00
C VAL A 246 21.58 7.02 2.61
N LYS A 247 22.49 6.67 3.52
CA LYS A 247 23.91 6.59 3.19
C LYS A 247 24.22 5.45 2.21
N ALA A 248 23.65 4.27 2.43
CA ALA A 248 23.79 3.15 1.50
C ALA A 248 23.29 3.50 0.08
N TYR A 249 22.34 4.43 -0.03
CA TYR A 249 21.86 5.01 -1.28
C TYR A 249 22.87 5.98 -1.94
N ASN A 250 23.40 6.94 -1.19
CA ASN A 250 24.30 7.97 -1.74
C ASN A 250 25.63 7.41 -2.25
N ASP A 251 26.05 6.23 -1.78
CA ASP A 251 27.29 5.57 -2.25
C ASP A 251 27.15 4.98 -3.68
N GLY A 252 26.10 5.35 -4.43
CA GLY A 252 25.97 5.10 -5.88
C GLY A 252 25.61 3.66 -6.25
N LYS A 253 25.30 2.80 -5.27
CA LYS A 253 25.07 1.38 -5.52
C LYS A 253 23.69 1.07 -6.10
N LEU A 254 22.66 1.91 -5.87
CA LEU A 254 21.27 1.68 -6.33
C LEU A 254 20.51 3.00 -6.51
N THR A 255 19.72 3.13 -7.60
CA THR A 255 18.61 4.11 -7.66
C THR A 255 17.46 3.58 -6.84
N LEU A 256 17.53 3.82 -5.54
CA LEU A 256 16.47 3.47 -4.61
C LEU A 256 15.50 4.63 -4.51
N ILE A 257 14.39 4.57 -5.24
CA ILE A 257 13.30 5.51 -4.99
C ILE A 257 12.40 4.89 -3.92
N ILE A 258 12.69 5.21 -2.65
CA ILE A 258 11.77 4.93 -1.54
C ILE A 258 10.67 5.97 -1.61
N PHE A 259 9.53 5.57 -2.16
CA PHE A 259 8.28 6.29 -1.98
C PHE A 259 7.62 5.72 -0.73
N LEU A 260 7.76 6.47 0.35
CA LEU A 260 7.03 6.21 1.58
C LEU A 260 5.83 7.15 1.57
N CYS A 261 4.65 6.56 1.76
CA CYS A 261 3.39 7.24 1.89
C CYS A 261 2.99 8.03 0.65
N ALA A 262 1.89 7.63 0.02
CA ALA A 262 0.84 8.60 -0.21
C ALA A 262 0.07 8.65 1.10
N ILE A 263 0.18 9.73 1.89
CA ILE A 263 -0.77 9.89 3.00
C ILE A 263 -2.08 10.30 2.37
N PHE A 264 -3.04 9.38 2.35
CA PHE A 264 -4.35 9.60 1.76
C PHE A 264 -5.20 10.45 2.69
N LEU A 265 -5.16 11.77 2.51
CA LEU A 265 -6.09 12.63 3.22
C LEU A 265 -7.25 13.01 2.32
N GLN A 266 -8.41 13.11 2.94
CA GLN A 266 -9.50 13.91 2.45
C GLN A 266 -9.79 14.98 3.48
N ARG A 267 -10.09 16.21 3.01
CA ARG A 267 -10.09 17.47 3.77
C ARG A 267 -10.98 17.50 5.04
N GLN A 268 -11.69 16.43 5.39
CA GLN A 268 -12.36 16.33 6.68
C GLN A 268 -11.38 15.88 7.77
N VAL A 269 -11.36 16.63 8.86
CA VAL A 269 -10.65 16.32 10.13
C VAL A 269 -11.03 14.93 10.68
N ASP A 270 -12.09 14.32 10.14
CA ASP A 270 -12.62 13.03 10.55
C ASP A 270 -12.11 11.82 9.73
N CYS A 271 -11.18 12.01 8.80
CA CYS A 271 -11.08 11.15 7.60
C CYS A 271 -9.66 10.70 7.24
N ILE A 272 -8.79 10.64 8.25
CA ILE A 272 -7.34 10.57 8.06
C ILE A 272 -6.84 9.14 8.40
N PRO A 273 -5.97 8.53 7.59
CA PRO A 273 -5.29 7.29 7.97
C PRO A 273 -4.29 7.60 9.08
N GLY A 274 -4.55 7.09 10.30
CA GLY A 274 -3.69 7.32 11.45
C GLY A 274 -2.41 6.50 11.45
N VAL A 275 -2.30 5.51 10.57
CA VAL A 275 -1.20 4.53 10.55
C VAL A 275 0.16 5.19 10.35
N PRO A 276 0.36 6.15 9.40
CA PRO A 276 1.64 6.84 9.27
C PRO A 276 2.06 7.64 10.51
N SER A 277 1.12 8.04 11.37
CA SER A 277 1.43 8.73 12.62
C SER A 277 1.85 7.79 13.76
N LEU A 278 1.78 6.47 13.53
CA LEU A 278 2.13 5.45 14.50
C LEU A 278 3.43 4.73 14.12
N PRO A 279 4.28 4.38 15.12
CA PRO A 279 4.27 4.91 16.47
C PRO A 279 4.59 6.42 16.49
N PRO A 280 4.21 7.14 17.55
CA PRO A 280 4.38 8.59 17.62
C PRO A 280 5.85 9.02 17.54
N LEU A 281 6.08 10.21 16.97
CA LEU A 281 7.40 10.85 16.89
C LEU A 281 8.06 10.99 18.28
N ALA A 282 7.24 11.23 19.31
CA ALA A 282 7.65 11.36 20.71
C ALA A 282 8.32 10.09 21.26
N PHE A 283 8.07 8.92 20.65
CA PHE A 283 8.72 7.66 21.03
C PHE A 283 10.04 7.42 20.26
N GLY A 284 10.52 8.38 19.47
CA GLY A 284 11.79 8.29 18.75
C GLY A 284 11.71 7.66 17.36
N TYR A 285 10.54 7.14 16.97
CA TYR A 285 10.31 6.60 15.64
C TYR A 285 10.28 7.72 14.58
N ARG A 286 10.80 7.42 13.38
CA ARG A 286 10.90 8.31 12.23
C ARG A 286 10.45 7.61 10.95
N HIS A 287 10.07 8.39 9.94
CA HIS A 287 9.89 7.89 8.59
C HIS A 287 11.25 7.78 7.88
N TYR A 288 11.38 6.79 6.97
CA TYR A 288 12.63 6.57 6.24
C TYR A 288 12.65 7.28 4.87
N ALA A 289 11.50 7.65 4.33
CA ALA A 289 11.45 8.38 3.06
C ALA A 289 12.26 9.66 3.19
N ARG A 290 13.00 9.94 2.12
CA ARG A 290 13.57 11.27 1.93
C ARG A 290 12.55 12.22 1.28
N SER A 291 11.82 11.72 0.29
CA SER A 291 10.85 12.51 -0.49
C SER A 291 9.50 11.79 -0.50
N PRO A 292 8.73 11.86 0.61
CA PRO A 292 7.42 11.22 0.67
C PRO A 292 6.39 12.00 -0.16
N PHE A 293 5.22 11.38 -0.34
CA PHE A 293 4.12 11.98 -1.08
C PHE A 293 2.86 12.15 -0.22
N TYR A 294 2.01 13.05 -0.68
CA TYR A 294 0.72 13.31 -0.08
C TYR A 294 -0.35 13.14 -1.14
N PHE A 295 -1.34 12.29 -0.90
CA PHE A 295 -2.43 12.09 -1.86
C PHE A 295 -3.71 12.71 -1.33
N LEU A 296 -4.28 13.61 -2.12
CA LEU A 296 -5.52 14.31 -1.77
C LEU A 296 -6.39 14.41 -3.03
N HIS A 297 -7.60 13.86 -2.96
CA HIS A 297 -8.63 13.99 -4.00
C HIS A 297 -8.15 13.62 -5.42
N GLY A 298 -7.40 12.53 -5.57
CA GLY A 298 -6.89 12.11 -6.87
C GLY A 298 -5.65 12.87 -7.35
N ARG A 299 -5.12 13.81 -6.56
CA ARG A 299 -3.87 14.52 -6.79
C ARG A 299 -2.79 13.97 -5.88
N LEU A 300 -1.56 13.93 -6.37
CA LEU A 300 -0.37 13.52 -5.62
C LEU A 300 0.56 14.73 -5.50
N TYR A 301 1.10 14.97 -4.31
CA TYR A 301 1.99 16.10 -4.01
C TYR A 301 3.29 15.59 -3.40
N HIS A 302 4.41 16.21 -3.75
CA HIS A 302 5.68 16.06 -3.05
C HIS A 302 5.60 16.72 -1.68
N ILE A 303 6.01 15.98 -0.64
CA ILE A 303 6.19 16.54 0.70
C ILE A 303 7.62 17.08 0.80
N PRO A 304 7.82 18.34 1.24
CA PRO A 304 9.15 18.86 1.53
C PRO A 304 9.88 18.01 2.57
N VAL A 305 11.19 17.83 2.41
CA VAL A 305 12.01 16.92 3.24
C VAL A 305 11.92 17.29 4.72
N GLU A 306 11.87 18.58 5.04
CA GLU A 306 11.72 19.13 6.39
C GLU A 306 10.36 18.81 7.03
N SER A 307 9.35 18.48 6.22
CA SER A 307 8.00 18.16 6.67
C SER A 307 7.67 16.66 6.58
N ARG A 308 8.64 15.80 6.25
CA ARG A 308 8.43 14.35 6.04
C ARG A 308 7.90 13.57 7.24
N GLU A 309 8.01 14.13 8.45
CA GLU A 309 7.57 13.49 9.69
C GLU A 309 6.10 13.75 10.04
N TYR A 310 5.47 14.67 9.33
CA TYR A 310 4.08 15.06 9.52
C TYR A 310 3.17 14.18 8.67
N ALA A 311 2.01 13.87 9.24
CA ALA A 311 0.99 13.10 8.52
C ALA A 311 -0.07 13.99 7.87
N LEU A 312 -0.21 15.24 8.29
CA LEU A 312 -1.27 16.13 7.81
C LEU A 312 -0.69 17.37 7.16
N PHE A 313 -1.30 17.76 6.04
CA PHE A 313 -0.92 18.96 5.31
C PHE A 313 -2.18 19.74 4.96
N HIS A 314 -2.08 21.07 5.07
CA HIS A 314 -3.00 21.93 4.36
C HIS A 314 -2.63 21.91 2.88
N VAL A 315 -3.64 21.97 2.02
CA VAL A 315 -3.44 22.01 0.58
C VAL A 315 -4.28 23.14 0.01
N THR A 316 -3.64 24.03 -0.74
CA THR A 316 -4.31 25.02 -1.58
C THR A 316 -4.66 24.35 -2.90
N LEU A 317 -5.96 24.18 -3.14
CA LEU A 317 -6.49 23.60 -4.37
C LEU A 317 -6.80 24.72 -5.36
N ASP A 318 -6.64 24.44 -6.65
CA ASP A 318 -7.12 25.34 -7.69
C ASP A 318 -8.65 25.44 -7.63
N PRO A 319 -9.26 26.60 -7.94
CA PRO A 319 -10.72 26.79 -7.84
C PRO A 319 -11.54 25.77 -8.64
N GLU A 320 -11.02 25.28 -9.76
CA GLU A 320 -11.68 24.22 -10.55
C GLU A 320 -11.60 22.85 -9.85
N ASP A 321 -10.46 22.53 -9.23
CA ASP A 321 -10.30 21.31 -8.44
C ASP A 321 -11.21 21.32 -7.20
N GLU A 322 -11.49 22.51 -6.63
CA GLU A 322 -12.44 22.64 -5.52
C GLU A 322 -13.90 22.34 -5.91
N LYS A 323 -14.23 22.31 -7.21
CA LYS A 323 -15.56 21.94 -7.69
C LYS A 323 -15.71 20.43 -7.85
N ILE A 324 -14.61 19.70 -8.00
CA ILE A 324 -14.64 18.26 -8.19
C ILE A 324 -14.90 17.60 -6.83
N ALA A 325 -16.05 16.93 -6.70
CA ALA A 325 -16.33 16.14 -5.51
C ALA A 325 -15.38 14.92 -5.50
N PRO A 326 -14.62 14.70 -4.42
CA PRO A 326 -13.77 13.52 -4.31
C PRO A 326 -14.63 12.25 -4.34
N GLU A 327 -14.10 11.16 -4.91
CA GLU A 327 -14.79 9.87 -4.96
C GLU A 327 -15.05 9.31 -3.55
N HIS A 328 -14.07 9.47 -2.66
CA HIS A 328 -14.13 8.96 -1.28
C HIS A 328 -14.10 10.09 -0.22
N PRO A 329 -15.05 11.04 -0.17
CA PRO A 329 -15.05 12.31 0.64
C PRO A 329 -14.61 12.18 2.11
N ARG A 330 -14.79 10.99 2.71
CA ARG A 330 -14.38 10.69 4.09
C ARG A 330 -13.04 9.96 4.23
N GLY A 331 -12.26 9.87 3.16
CA GLY A 331 -10.97 9.18 3.09
C GLY A 331 -10.98 7.83 3.78
N GLY A 332 -9.83 7.45 4.34
CA GLY A 332 -9.65 6.25 5.12
C GLY A 332 -8.53 5.38 4.56
N HIS A 333 -7.96 4.57 5.45
CA HIS A 333 -6.83 3.69 5.14
C HIS A 333 -7.12 2.66 4.03
N ASN A 334 -8.39 2.35 3.77
CA ASN A 334 -8.77 1.36 2.76
C ASN A 334 -9.18 1.99 1.42
N TYR A 335 -8.95 3.29 1.24
CA TYR A 335 -9.26 4.04 0.01
C TYR A 335 -8.01 4.72 -0.53
N TYR A 336 -7.24 3.99 -1.33
CA TYR A 336 -6.02 4.49 -1.94
C TYR A 336 -6.01 4.24 -3.44
N ASN A 337 -5.24 5.06 -4.17
CA ASN A 337 -5.13 5.02 -5.63
C ASN A 337 -6.48 5.12 -6.37
N GLY A 338 -7.50 5.74 -5.75
CA GLY A 338 -8.86 5.82 -6.30
C GLY A 338 -9.60 4.48 -6.29
N ARG A 339 -9.20 3.52 -5.45
CA ARG A 339 -9.83 2.22 -5.33
C ARG A 339 -10.42 2.02 -3.93
N ASP A 340 -11.52 1.27 -3.90
CA ASP A 340 -12.22 0.85 -2.69
C ASP A 340 -11.76 -0.57 -2.31
N MET A 341 -10.75 -0.67 -1.44
CA MET A 341 -10.21 -1.96 -0.99
C MET A 341 -11.23 -2.76 -0.17
N GLU A 342 -12.22 -2.12 0.43
CA GLU A 342 -13.32 -2.80 1.13
C GLU A 342 -14.27 -3.47 0.14
N LYS A 343 -14.53 -2.84 -1.02
CA LYS A 343 -15.25 -3.46 -2.14
C LYS A 343 -14.47 -4.63 -2.69
N PHE A 344 -13.15 -4.51 -2.86
CA PHE A 344 -12.30 -5.63 -3.27
C PHE A 344 -12.42 -6.81 -2.29
N ALA A 345 -12.10 -6.61 -1.01
CA ALA A 345 -12.14 -7.66 0.02
C ALA A 345 -13.52 -8.32 0.15
N ARG A 346 -14.60 -7.52 0.13
CA ARG A 346 -15.97 -8.04 0.17
C ARG A 346 -16.29 -8.90 -1.06
N ARG A 347 -15.84 -8.48 -2.24
CA ARG A 347 -16.06 -9.23 -3.48
C ARG A 347 -15.25 -10.53 -3.50
N THR A 348 -14.03 -10.57 -2.97
CA THR A 348 -13.25 -11.82 -2.86
C THR A 348 -13.90 -12.81 -1.89
N ILE A 349 -14.51 -12.33 -0.80
CA ILE A 349 -15.32 -13.17 0.11
C ILE A 349 -16.50 -13.78 -0.65
N TRP A 350 -17.20 -13.00 -1.47
CA TRP A 350 -18.33 -13.51 -2.26
C TRP A 350 -17.93 -14.56 -3.28
N VAL A 351 -16.75 -14.42 -3.90
CA VAL A 351 -16.20 -15.46 -4.79
C VAL A 351 -15.94 -16.74 -3.98
N LEU A 352 -15.27 -16.63 -2.83
CA LEU A 352 -14.97 -17.78 -1.98
C LEU A 352 -16.25 -18.51 -1.53
N GLU A 353 -17.28 -17.77 -1.11
CA GLU A 353 -18.58 -18.33 -0.75
C GLU A 353 -19.30 -18.98 -1.94
N ALA A 354 -19.18 -18.40 -3.14
CA ALA A 354 -19.73 -19.00 -4.35
C ALA A 354 -19.02 -20.31 -4.71
N MET A 355 -17.70 -20.41 -4.51
CA MET A 355 -16.91 -21.63 -4.74
C MET A 355 -17.31 -22.77 -3.79
N LYS A 356 -17.58 -22.47 -2.52
CA LYS A 356 -17.96 -23.48 -1.49
C LYS A 356 -19.23 -24.28 -1.83
N LYS A 357 -20.09 -23.78 -2.73
CA LYS A 357 -21.37 -24.41 -3.08
C LYS A 357 -21.29 -25.43 -4.23
N GLY A 358 -20.11 -25.63 -4.84
CA GLY A 358 -19.91 -26.55 -5.98
C GLY A 358 -20.59 -26.10 -7.28
N GLY A 359 -20.15 -26.56 -8.46
CA GLY A 359 -20.67 -26.09 -9.77
C GLY A 359 -20.14 -24.69 -10.18
N ASP A 360 -20.78 -23.99 -11.12
CA ASP A 360 -20.27 -22.71 -11.65
C ASP A 360 -20.33 -21.55 -10.63
N TRP A 361 -19.18 -21.25 -10.04
CA TRP A 361 -19.05 -20.17 -9.06
C TRP A 361 -19.24 -18.78 -9.68
N LYS A 362 -19.01 -18.61 -10.98
CA LYS A 362 -19.09 -17.32 -11.68
C LYS A 362 -20.53 -16.85 -11.75
N GLU A 363 -21.45 -17.73 -12.15
CA GLU A 363 -22.88 -17.43 -12.18
C GLU A 363 -23.42 -17.08 -10.79
N ARG A 364 -23.06 -17.86 -9.76
CA ARG A 364 -23.47 -17.59 -8.38
C ARG A 364 -22.91 -16.29 -7.84
N TYR A 365 -21.65 -15.98 -8.16
CA TYR A 365 -21.05 -14.70 -7.81
C TYR A 365 -21.82 -13.54 -8.46
N ARG A 366 -22.09 -13.61 -9.77
CA ARG A 366 -22.88 -12.59 -10.49
C ARG A 366 -24.28 -12.41 -9.90
N ALA A 367 -24.97 -13.51 -9.57
CA ALA A 367 -26.27 -13.47 -8.90
C ALA A 367 -26.19 -12.78 -7.54
N LYS A 368 -25.12 -13.03 -6.76
CA LYS A 368 -24.88 -12.35 -5.49
C LYS A 368 -24.63 -10.85 -5.67
N VAL A 369 -23.78 -10.47 -6.63
CA VAL A 369 -23.53 -9.06 -6.96
C VAL A 369 -24.83 -8.37 -7.37
N ALA A 370 -25.65 -8.99 -8.23
CA ALA A 370 -26.93 -8.45 -8.67
C ALA A 370 -27.91 -8.23 -7.50
N LYS A 371 -28.02 -9.20 -6.58
CA LYS A 371 -28.84 -9.07 -5.37
C LYS A 371 -28.42 -7.85 -4.52
N HIS A 372 -27.12 -7.65 -4.34
CA HIS A 372 -26.61 -6.50 -3.58
C HIS A 372 -26.73 -5.17 -4.35
N ALA A 373 -26.69 -5.18 -5.69
CA ALA A 373 -26.96 -4.00 -6.51
C ALA A 373 -28.44 -3.57 -6.46
N VAL A 374 -29.38 -4.53 -6.46
CA VAL A 374 -30.82 -4.26 -6.38
C VAL A 374 -31.23 -3.82 -4.97
N SER A 375 -30.66 -4.41 -3.92
CA SER A 375 -30.89 -3.96 -2.54
C SER A 375 -30.50 -2.50 -2.32
N ARG A 376 -29.48 -1.99 -3.04
CA ARG A 376 -29.13 -0.56 -3.04
C ARG A 376 -30.17 0.32 -3.72
N ARG A 377 -30.94 -0.23 -4.68
CA ARG A 377 -32.04 0.48 -5.37
C ARG A 377 -33.37 0.41 -4.61
N LEU A 378 -33.63 -0.63 -3.81
CA LEU A 378 -34.92 -0.80 -3.11
C LEU A 378 -35.02 -0.09 -1.74
N VAL A 379 -33.91 0.35 -1.16
CA VAL A 379 -33.93 1.33 -0.04
C VAL A 379 -34.32 2.75 -0.53
N ILE A 380 -34.64 2.86 -1.83
CA ILE A 380 -35.16 4.06 -2.50
C ILE A 380 -36.68 3.90 -2.66
N LEU A 381 -37.40 3.89 -1.54
CA LEU A 381 -38.78 4.38 -1.56
C LEU A 381 -38.82 5.55 -0.58
N PRO A 382 -39.28 6.74 -1.01
CA PRO A 382 -39.55 7.81 -0.07
C PRO A 382 -40.60 7.28 0.88
N PHE A 383 -40.24 7.15 2.16
CA PHE A 383 -41.27 7.17 3.19
C PHE A 383 -41.96 8.54 3.07
N PRO A 384 -43.29 8.58 2.92
CA PRO A 384 -44.03 9.83 2.77
C PRO A 384 -43.86 10.76 3.98
#